data_AF-A0AAW9YVG9-F1
#
_entry.id   AF-A0AAW9YVG9-F1
#
_cell.length_a   1.000
_cell.length_b   1.000
_cell.length_c   1.000
_cell.angle_alpha   90.00
_cell.angle_beta   90.00
_cell.angle_gamma   90.00
#
_symmetry.space_group_name_H-M   'P 1'
#
loop_
_entity.id
_entity.type
_entity.pdbx_description
1 polymer ?
#
loop_
_entity_poly.entity_id
_entity_poly.type
_entity_poly.pdbx_seq_one_letter_code
_entity_poly.pdbx_strand_id
1 'polypeptide(L)'
;MNLNRDNAIQDRANVNGRNDNWKKLENELNDVNGVIDDFESKSNELITSVNNTLQEAKDVNATNQDVKKQLDNIVLESSSGGNTDAEVVQARGEYPLLNERLSAIKTASDTQSAEMTSARGNFSSLDERLGALDETAKRGAAEQPDFVDKLGRLTNFDEIQVKKANDTTFTVSNYNKSTGRHLTNAFTKNANDDYYILSESYVGGTTSSELPKDYVNYEKVSGTIDTTYATHYATEIGTKIKATISGTEIYMKRYGDNRGGIWEFTIDGDTSNKIQVSTFKTVAGTDDLKLIGGLADKSHLLEATFTGNDPINTPSGGVSRAWLPYSSTTDTSKTFFSRFINVNMSRDKVLNAAMSNKDFALRIKPKDYSGDYHFVLEHNAVGTAFKISEPQFLLDGKHVNIFSLPVGVSQIGKKFTLVQSIYGRYPTNSANLVRIDNVHEISLNSSIRAMGKVSVLQDIEIQDGYFLMQPVSTDTATRLKTSRFNDYDATITDGSQTKLTPERDDTTSFLFTSSVNPNLFSALRVNDPYRSLRTGQEGKFPDGQTAWIEHRNASMQKLYQSIYRMTSINAGTNLYYDGVYLSGEIPNVHNLF
;
A
#
# COMPACT_ATOMS: atom_id res chain seq x y z
N MET A 1 -19.60 -30.41 33.72
CA MET A 1 -18.83 -30.97 32.59
C MET A 1 -18.62 -32.48 32.74
N ASN A 2 -18.93 -33.27 31.70
CA ASN A 2 -18.57 -34.70 31.64
C ASN A 2 -17.24 -34.85 30.88
N LEU A 3 -16.17 -35.15 31.62
CA LEU A 3 -14.87 -35.48 31.03
C LEU A 3 -14.88 -36.92 30.52
N ASN A 4 -14.21 -37.19 29.41
CA ASN A 4 -14.01 -38.57 28.94
C ASN A 4 -13.18 -39.33 29.97
N ARG A 5 -13.73 -40.44 30.48
CA ARG A 5 -13.08 -41.33 31.46
C ARG A 5 -12.81 -42.68 30.79
N ASP A 6 -11.84 -42.72 29.89
CA ASP A 6 -11.49 -43.94 29.14
C ASP A 6 -10.49 -44.83 29.90
N ASN A 7 -10.56 -46.14 29.61
CA ASN A 7 -9.80 -47.20 30.26
C ASN A 7 -8.28 -47.13 29.99
N ALA A 8 -7.49 -47.76 30.87
CA ALA A 8 -6.02 -47.68 31.01
C ALA A 8 -5.17 -48.26 29.86
N ILE A 9 -5.63 -48.21 28.61
CA ILE A 9 -4.87 -48.61 27.42
C ILE A 9 -4.22 -47.36 26.82
N GLN A 10 -2.89 -47.36 26.70
CA GLN A 10 -2.13 -46.22 26.19
C GLN A 10 -2.10 -46.25 24.64
N ASP A 11 -3.19 -45.81 24.02
CA ASP A 11 -3.30 -45.66 22.56
C ASP A 11 -3.51 -44.20 22.14
N ARG A 12 -3.47 -43.97 20.82
CA ARG A 12 -3.62 -42.63 20.23
C ARG A 12 -5.00 -42.01 20.50
N ALA A 13 -6.04 -42.84 20.62
CA ALA A 13 -7.40 -42.37 20.90
C ALA A 13 -7.51 -41.82 22.34
N ASN A 14 -6.89 -42.51 23.30
CA ASN A 14 -6.86 -42.10 24.70
C ASN A 14 -6.03 -40.81 24.91
N VAL A 15 -4.92 -40.64 24.19
CA VAL A 15 -4.14 -39.37 24.20
C VAL A 15 -4.98 -38.21 23.65
N ASN A 16 -5.70 -38.42 22.56
CA ASN A 16 -6.59 -37.40 22.01
C ASN A 16 -7.75 -37.07 22.95
N GLY A 17 -8.38 -38.08 23.58
CA GLY A 17 -9.43 -37.87 24.58
C GLY A 17 -8.96 -37.07 25.79
N ARG A 18 -7.71 -37.25 26.23
CA ARG A 18 -7.09 -36.43 27.29
C ARG A 18 -6.83 -34.99 26.83
N ASN A 19 -6.35 -34.79 25.61
CA ASN A 19 -6.17 -33.44 25.05
C ASN A 19 -7.50 -32.70 24.91
N ASP A 20 -8.57 -33.38 24.51
CA ASP A 20 -9.90 -32.80 24.40
C ASP A 20 -10.49 -32.45 25.77
N ASN A 21 -10.23 -33.27 26.80
CA ASN A 21 -10.56 -32.93 28.19
C ASN A 21 -9.81 -31.69 28.68
N TRP A 22 -8.53 -31.53 28.32
CA TRP A 22 -7.75 -30.35 28.67
C TRP A 22 -8.28 -29.08 28.03
N LYS A 23 -8.59 -29.11 26.72
CA LYS A 23 -9.23 -27.97 26.04
C LYS A 23 -10.57 -27.60 26.66
N LYS A 24 -11.36 -28.61 27.04
CA LYS A 24 -12.62 -28.42 27.74
C LYS A 24 -12.44 -27.73 29.10
N LEU A 25 -11.47 -28.18 29.90
CA LEU A 25 -11.14 -27.55 31.18
C LEU A 25 -10.62 -26.12 31.01
N GLU A 26 -9.79 -25.86 30.01
CA GLU A 26 -9.27 -24.53 29.71
C GLU A 26 -10.40 -23.56 29.33
N ASN A 27 -11.36 -24.01 28.51
CA ASN A 27 -12.53 -23.18 28.17
C ASN A 27 -13.40 -22.87 29.39
N GLU A 28 -13.71 -23.84 30.24
CA GLU A 28 -14.50 -23.60 31.46
C GLU A 28 -13.75 -22.67 32.44
N LEU A 29 -12.42 -22.78 32.53
CA LEU A 29 -11.63 -21.88 33.37
C LEU A 29 -11.68 -20.44 32.85
N ASN A 30 -11.64 -20.26 31.52
CA ASN A 30 -11.79 -18.95 30.89
C ASN A 30 -13.20 -18.37 31.13
N ASP A 31 -14.25 -19.20 31.06
CA ASP A 31 -15.62 -18.79 31.36
C ASP A 31 -15.76 -18.34 32.83
N VAL A 32 -15.14 -19.07 33.77
CA VAL A 32 -15.11 -18.69 35.19
C VAL A 32 -14.38 -17.36 35.41
N ASN A 33 -13.25 -17.14 34.75
CA ASN A 33 -12.53 -15.86 34.83
C ASN A 33 -13.39 -14.71 34.29
N GLY A 34 -14.10 -14.91 33.18
CA GLY A 34 -15.03 -13.90 32.65
C GLY A 34 -16.18 -13.56 33.62
N VAL A 35 -16.69 -14.54 34.37
CA VAL A 35 -17.70 -14.31 35.41
C VAL A 35 -17.12 -13.52 36.60
N ILE A 36 -15.86 -13.78 36.99
CA ILE A 36 -15.17 -13.05 38.06
C ILE A 36 -14.97 -11.59 37.64
N ASP A 37 -14.50 -11.33 36.42
CA ASP A 37 -14.27 -9.99 35.91
C ASP A 37 -15.59 -9.17 35.84
N ASP A 38 -16.70 -9.79 35.40
CA ASP A 38 -18.03 -9.16 35.40
C ASP A 38 -18.51 -8.83 36.84
N PHE A 39 -18.24 -9.72 37.80
CA PHE A 39 -18.58 -9.48 39.20
C PHE A 39 -17.77 -8.32 39.81
N GLU A 40 -16.46 -8.27 39.55
CA GLU A 40 -15.60 -7.17 40.01
C GLU A 40 -16.04 -5.82 39.41
N SER A 41 -16.38 -5.79 38.11
CA SER A 41 -16.89 -4.58 37.44
C SER A 41 -18.18 -4.08 38.11
N LYS A 42 -19.17 -4.96 38.31
CA LYS A 42 -20.44 -4.61 38.95
C LYS A 42 -20.27 -4.16 40.41
N SER A 43 -19.33 -4.78 41.13
CA SER A 43 -18.99 -4.38 42.49
C SER A 43 -18.40 -2.95 42.52
N ASN A 44 -17.51 -2.61 41.59
CA ASN A 44 -16.92 -1.28 41.50
C ASN A 44 -17.94 -0.19 41.09
N GLU A 45 -18.88 -0.52 40.19
CA GLU A 45 -20.00 0.35 39.85
C GLU A 45 -20.90 0.63 41.06
N LEU A 46 -21.22 -0.40 41.84
CA LEU A 46 -22.02 -0.25 43.07
C LEU A 46 -21.31 0.63 44.11
N ILE A 47 -20.01 0.41 44.34
CA ILE A 47 -19.21 1.23 45.27
C ILE A 47 -19.22 2.69 44.83
N THR A 48 -19.05 2.95 43.53
CA THR A 48 -19.08 4.31 42.97
C THR A 48 -20.44 4.96 43.17
N SER A 49 -21.53 4.24 42.88
CA SER A 49 -22.90 4.73 43.09
C SER A 49 -23.16 5.08 44.56
N VAL A 50 -22.76 4.21 45.50
CA VAL A 50 -22.92 4.45 46.94
C VAL A 50 -22.13 5.69 47.40
N ASN A 51 -20.90 5.87 46.91
CA ASN A 51 -20.09 7.03 47.26
C ASN A 51 -20.69 8.34 46.74
N ASN A 52 -21.24 8.33 45.52
CA ASN A 52 -21.92 9.48 44.94
C ASN A 52 -23.18 9.84 45.76
N THR A 53 -24.03 8.86 46.07
CA THR A 53 -25.22 9.08 46.91
C THR A 53 -24.85 9.58 48.32
N LEU A 54 -23.77 9.06 48.90
CA LEU A 54 -23.28 9.55 50.19
C LEU A 54 -22.81 11.01 50.12
N GLN A 55 -22.14 11.38 49.02
CA GLN A 55 -21.68 12.75 48.82
C GLN A 55 -22.86 13.71 48.63
N GLU A 56 -23.84 13.35 47.79
CA GLU A 56 -25.08 14.11 47.63
C GLU A 56 -25.81 14.30 48.96
N ALA A 57 -25.90 13.26 49.78
CA ALA A 57 -26.53 13.34 51.10
C ALA A 57 -25.77 14.31 52.05
N LYS A 58 -24.44 14.33 52.00
CA LYS A 58 -23.61 15.28 52.76
C LYS A 58 -23.85 16.72 52.29
N ASP A 59 -23.92 16.93 50.98
CA ASP A 59 -24.14 18.25 50.39
C ASP A 59 -25.54 18.78 50.74
N VAL A 60 -26.57 17.95 50.61
CA VAL A 60 -27.95 18.29 51.05
C VAL A 60 -28.00 18.62 52.54
N ASN A 61 -27.30 17.86 53.38
CA ASN A 61 -27.24 18.16 54.82
C ASN A 61 -26.53 19.49 55.10
N ALA A 62 -25.46 19.81 54.37
CA ALA A 62 -24.79 21.10 54.47
C ALA A 62 -25.71 22.26 54.03
N THR A 63 -26.45 22.09 52.93
CA THR A 63 -27.47 23.05 52.49
C THR A 63 -28.57 23.23 53.52
N ASN A 64 -29.08 22.16 54.13
CA ASN A 64 -30.11 22.25 55.17
C ASN A 64 -29.61 22.99 56.41
N GLN A 65 -28.35 22.78 56.81
CA GLN A 65 -27.71 23.53 57.90
C GLN A 65 -27.60 25.02 57.57
N ASP A 66 -27.25 25.35 56.32
CA ASP A 66 -27.16 26.74 55.87
C ASP A 66 -28.53 27.42 55.83
N VAL A 67 -29.54 26.79 55.23
CA VAL A 67 -30.93 27.27 55.20
C VAL A 67 -31.46 27.49 56.62
N LYS A 68 -31.13 26.58 57.55
CA LYS A 68 -31.49 26.75 58.95
C LYS A 68 -30.85 28.01 59.56
N LYS A 69 -29.56 28.24 59.33
CA LYS A 69 -28.89 29.48 59.78
C LYS A 69 -29.51 30.73 59.16
N GLN A 70 -29.85 30.68 57.88
CA GLN A 70 -30.51 31.79 57.19
C GLN A 70 -31.89 32.09 57.80
N LEU A 71 -32.70 31.06 58.06
CA LEU A 71 -34.00 31.19 58.72
C LEU A 71 -33.86 31.73 60.15
N ASP A 72 -32.91 31.21 60.93
CA ASP A 72 -32.62 31.69 62.29
C ASP A 72 -32.24 33.18 62.27
N ASN A 73 -31.42 33.61 61.30
CA ASN A 73 -31.05 35.02 61.12
C ASN A 73 -32.25 35.88 60.70
N ILE A 74 -33.12 35.41 59.79
CA ILE A 74 -34.35 36.12 59.40
C ILE A 74 -35.28 36.30 60.60
N VAL A 75 -35.46 35.28 61.42
CA VAL A 75 -36.30 35.35 62.63
C VAL A 75 -35.72 36.33 63.65
N LEU A 76 -34.40 36.36 63.81
CA LEU A 76 -33.73 37.32 64.70
C LEU A 76 -33.84 38.76 64.18
N GLU A 77 -33.63 39.00 62.88
CA GLU A 77 -33.66 40.35 62.29
C GLU A 77 -35.08 40.91 62.09
N SER A 78 -36.07 40.05 61.81
CA SER A 78 -37.48 40.45 61.68
C SER A 78 -38.13 40.85 63.03
N SER A 79 -37.55 40.42 64.16
CA SER A 79 -38.00 40.81 65.50
C SER A 79 -37.59 42.23 65.93
N SER A 80 -36.73 42.91 65.14
CA SER A 80 -36.25 44.28 65.41
C SER A 80 -36.80 45.39 64.51
N GLY A 81 -37.73 45.09 63.59
CA GLY A 81 -38.43 46.10 62.80
C GLY A 81 -37.69 46.56 61.53
N GLY A 82 -38.03 45.91 60.41
CA GLY A 82 -38.08 46.42 59.04
C GLY A 82 -36.90 47.19 58.44
N ASN A 83 -36.23 46.60 57.44
CA ASN A 83 -35.88 47.31 56.22
C ASN A 83 -35.61 46.34 55.05
N THR A 84 -35.97 46.74 53.83
CA THR A 84 -35.73 46.05 52.54
C THR A 84 -34.25 45.78 52.22
N ASP A 85 -33.34 46.21 53.10
CA ASP A 85 -31.89 46.02 52.97
C ASP A 85 -31.45 44.60 53.30
N ALA A 86 -32.14 43.88 54.20
CA ALA A 86 -31.77 42.51 54.57
C ALA A 86 -31.86 41.54 53.38
N GLU A 87 -32.87 41.70 52.52
CA GLU A 87 -33.03 40.90 51.30
C GLU A 87 -31.93 41.19 50.27
N VAL A 88 -31.51 42.46 50.13
CA VAL A 88 -30.38 42.85 49.26
C VAL A 88 -29.03 42.38 49.83
N VAL A 89 -28.88 42.39 51.15
CA VAL A 89 -27.70 41.88 51.86
C VAL A 89 -27.61 40.35 51.74
N GLN A 90 -28.72 39.63 51.82
CA GLN A 90 -28.77 38.20 51.52
C GLN A 90 -28.49 37.92 50.04
N ALA A 91 -29.11 38.68 49.14
CA ALA A 91 -28.94 38.51 47.70
C ALA A 91 -27.54 38.88 47.22
N ARG A 92 -26.75 39.71 47.92
CA ARG A 92 -25.35 39.99 47.55
C ARG A 92 -24.35 38.99 48.15
N GLY A 93 -24.71 38.27 49.20
CA GLY A 93 -23.78 37.37 49.91
C GLY A 93 -22.57 38.14 50.48
N GLU A 94 -21.36 37.62 50.24
CA GLU A 94 -20.10 38.28 50.66
C GLU A 94 -19.69 39.47 49.77
N TYR A 95 -20.40 39.71 48.65
CA TYR A 95 -20.04 40.81 47.76
C TYR A 95 -20.44 42.16 48.34
N PRO A 96 -19.60 43.21 48.22
CA PRO A 96 -19.92 44.56 48.68
C PRO A 96 -21.25 45.09 48.13
N LEU A 97 -21.58 44.79 46.86
CA LEU A 97 -22.80 45.21 46.18
C LEU A 97 -23.46 44.03 45.44
N LEU A 98 -24.80 44.01 45.38
CA LEU A 98 -25.56 42.98 44.64
C LEU A 98 -25.17 42.92 43.15
N ASN A 99 -24.92 44.07 42.54
CA ASN A 99 -24.53 44.15 41.13
C ASN A 99 -23.13 43.51 40.87
N GLU A 100 -22.24 43.53 41.86
CA GLU A 100 -20.94 42.87 41.75
C GLU A 100 -21.10 41.34 41.79
N ARG A 101 -21.98 40.82 42.65
CA ARG A 101 -22.34 39.40 42.64
C ARG A 101 -22.96 38.99 41.30
N LEU A 102 -23.93 39.76 40.80
CA LEU A 102 -24.57 39.47 39.50
C LEU A 102 -23.57 39.50 38.34
N SER A 103 -22.61 40.42 38.37
CA SER A 103 -21.53 40.49 37.39
C SER A 103 -20.58 39.30 37.50
N ALA A 104 -20.19 38.89 38.71
CA ALA A 104 -19.36 37.72 38.95
C ALA A 104 -20.05 36.42 38.51
N ILE A 105 -21.35 36.27 38.77
CA ILE A 105 -22.17 35.15 38.29
C ILE A 105 -22.22 35.14 36.75
N LYS A 106 -22.40 36.31 36.13
CA LYS A 106 -22.39 36.43 34.67
C LYS A 106 -21.04 36.05 34.08
N THR A 107 -19.94 36.55 34.64
CA THR A 107 -18.59 36.19 34.20
C THR A 107 -18.31 34.70 34.38
N ALA A 108 -18.68 34.11 35.52
CA ALA A 108 -18.55 32.68 35.75
C ALA A 108 -19.39 31.85 34.77
N SER A 109 -20.63 32.26 34.48
CA SER A 109 -21.51 31.63 33.49
C SER A 109 -20.96 31.76 32.06
N ASP A 110 -20.38 32.91 31.71
CA ASP A 110 -19.76 33.13 30.41
C ASP A 110 -18.48 32.27 30.25
N THR A 111 -17.68 32.14 31.32
CA THR A 111 -16.53 31.22 31.38
C THR A 111 -16.97 29.76 31.25
N GLN A 112 -18.03 29.34 31.97
CA GLN A 112 -18.57 27.98 31.88
C GLN A 112 -19.12 27.66 30.48
N SER A 113 -19.75 28.64 29.81
CA SER A 113 -20.22 28.52 28.43
C SER A 113 -19.07 28.39 27.42
N ALA A 114 -17.98 29.12 27.64
CA ALA A 114 -16.76 29.02 26.84
C ALA A 114 -16.05 27.66 27.07
N GLU A 115 -15.94 27.20 28.31
CA GLU A 115 -15.41 25.89 28.66
C GLU A 115 -16.27 24.76 28.10
N MET A 116 -17.60 24.81 28.21
CA MET A 116 -18.50 23.84 27.59
C MET A 116 -18.39 23.86 26.05
N THR A 117 -18.23 25.03 25.44
CA THR A 117 -18.06 25.14 23.98
C THR A 117 -16.72 24.53 23.55
N SER A 118 -15.65 24.76 24.31
CA SER A 118 -14.36 24.11 24.10
C SER A 118 -14.45 22.59 24.33
N ALA A 119 -15.17 22.17 25.37
CA ALA A 119 -15.34 20.77 25.77
C ALA A 119 -16.32 19.99 24.90
N ARG A 120 -17.23 20.61 24.14
CA ARG A 120 -18.02 19.90 23.12
C ARG A 120 -17.33 19.84 21.75
N GLY A 121 -16.41 20.76 21.45
CA GLY A 121 -15.77 20.84 20.13
C GLY A 121 -16.79 21.07 19.01
N ASN A 122 -16.77 20.22 17.98
CA ASN A 122 -17.69 20.30 16.82
C ASN A 122 -19.04 19.60 17.04
N PHE A 123 -19.25 18.97 18.20
CA PHE A 123 -20.50 18.26 18.50
C PHE A 123 -21.60 19.24 18.92
N SER A 124 -22.86 18.90 18.63
CA SER A 124 -24.02 19.76 18.93
C SER A 124 -24.27 19.86 20.45
N SER A 125 -23.90 18.83 21.21
CA SER A 125 -23.94 18.80 22.68
C SER A 125 -22.75 18.03 23.28
N LEU A 126 -22.52 18.21 24.59
CA LEU A 126 -21.52 17.43 25.33
C LEU A 126 -21.92 15.95 25.41
N ASP A 127 -23.22 15.66 25.56
CA ASP A 127 -23.75 14.30 25.59
C ASP A 127 -23.52 13.56 24.27
N GLU A 128 -23.64 14.25 23.13
CA GLU A 128 -23.33 13.67 21.82
C GLU A 128 -21.84 13.31 21.72
N ARG A 129 -20.95 14.18 22.22
CA ARG A 129 -19.51 13.90 22.30
C ARG A 129 -19.23 12.72 23.23
N LEU A 130 -19.82 12.68 24.42
CA LEU A 130 -19.63 11.60 25.40
C LEU A 130 -20.16 10.27 24.86
N GLY A 131 -21.34 10.25 24.24
CA GLY A 131 -21.90 9.07 23.57
C GLY A 131 -20.99 8.56 22.45
N ALA A 132 -20.45 9.46 21.61
CA ALA A 132 -19.49 9.09 20.57
C ALA A 132 -18.19 8.50 21.16
N LEU A 133 -17.70 9.04 22.27
CA LEU A 133 -16.51 8.53 22.97
C LEU A 133 -16.77 7.16 23.60
N ASP A 134 -17.93 6.95 24.22
CA ASP A 134 -18.35 5.68 24.83
C ASP A 134 -18.55 4.58 23.78
N GLU A 135 -19.22 4.89 22.67
CA GLU A 135 -19.33 3.95 21.56
C GLU A 135 -17.96 3.61 20.97
N THR A 136 -17.08 4.61 20.82
CA THR A 136 -15.71 4.40 20.35
C THR A 136 -14.88 3.57 21.33
N ALA A 137 -15.07 3.75 22.64
CA ALA A 137 -14.41 2.97 23.68
C ALA A 137 -14.89 1.50 23.65
N LYS A 138 -16.21 1.28 23.53
CA LYS A 138 -16.81 -0.06 23.36
C LYS A 138 -16.35 -0.73 22.07
N ARG A 139 -16.23 0.01 20.97
CA ARG A 139 -15.69 -0.48 19.68
C ARG A 139 -14.18 -0.75 19.74
N GLY A 140 -13.43 -0.04 20.57
CA GLY A 140 -12.00 -0.29 20.82
C GLY A 140 -11.72 -1.57 21.61
N ALA A 141 -12.71 -2.09 22.34
CA ALA A 141 -12.66 -3.41 22.97
C ALA A 141 -13.00 -4.55 21.98
N ALA A 142 -13.63 -4.23 20.84
CA ALA A 142 -13.89 -5.19 19.76
C ALA A 142 -12.67 -5.26 18.82
N GLU A 143 -12.46 -6.42 18.19
CA GLU A 143 -11.39 -6.64 17.22
C GLU A 143 -11.57 -5.67 16.02
N GLN A 144 -10.67 -4.70 15.89
CA GLN A 144 -10.65 -3.74 14.78
C GLN A 144 -10.55 -4.49 13.44
N PRO A 145 -11.48 -4.30 12.47
CA PRO A 145 -11.44 -4.99 11.20
C PRO A 145 -10.21 -4.60 10.39
N ASP A 146 -9.57 -5.60 9.79
CA ASP A 146 -8.49 -5.42 8.83
C ASP A 146 -9.06 -5.35 7.41
N PHE A 147 -9.15 -4.15 6.83
CA PHE A 147 -9.64 -3.99 5.47
C PHE A 147 -8.66 -4.56 4.44
N VAL A 148 -7.35 -4.51 4.71
CA VAL A 148 -6.32 -5.03 3.80
C VAL A 148 -6.42 -6.55 3.68
N ASP A 149 -6.58 -7.26 4.80
CA ASP A 149 -6.77 -8.71 4.78
C ASP A 149 -8.10 -9.10 4.10
N LYS A 150 -9.21 -8.44 4.45
CA LYS A 150 -10.53 -8.71 3.84
C LYS A 150 -10.50 -8.52 2.32
N LEU A 151 -9.98 -7.40 1.85
CA LEU A 151 -9.89 -7.07 0.41
C LEU A 151 -8.83 -7.93 -0.29
N GLY A 152 -7.72 -8.21 0.38
CA GLY A 152 -6.62 -9.03 -0.16
C GLY A 152 -7.00 -10.49 -0.41
N ARG A 153 -8.05 -11.00 0.25
CA ARG A 153 -8.64 -12.32 -0.03
C ARG A 153 -9.52 -12.32 -1.29
N LEU A 154 -9.95 -11.14 -1.74
CA LEU A 154 -10.80 -10.95 -2.92
C LEU A 154 -9.99 -10.55 -4.15
N THR A 155 -8.72 -10.14 -3.98
CA THR A 155 -7.79 -9.85 -5.08
C THR A 155 -6.92 -11.07 -5.38
N ASN A 156 -6.80 -11.42 -6.66
CA ASN A 156 -5.89 -12.47 -7.09
C ASN A 156 -5.22 -12.09 -8.41
N PHE A 157 -3.91 -12.28 -8.48
CA PHE A 157 -3.11 -12.02 -9.66
C PHE A 157 -2.15 -13.19 -9.91
N ASP A 158 -1.85 -13.43 -11.17
CA ASP A 158 -1.05 -14.57 -11.60
C ASP A 158 0.44 -14.29 -11.48
N GLU A 159 0.88 -13.05 -11.68
CA GLU A 159 2.29 -12.71 -11.70
C GLU A 159 2.57 -11.25 -11.34
N ILE A 160 3.82 -10.98 -11.01
CA ILE A 160 4.37 -9.64 -10.86
C ILE A 160 5.30 -9.36 -12.06
N GLN A 161 5.08 -8.23 -12.72
CA GLN A 161 5.92 -7.73 -13.80
C GLN A 161 6.65 -6.46 -13.38
N VAL A 162 7.98 -6.49 -13.43
CA VAL A 162 8.86 -5.36 -13.10
C VAL A 162 9.49 -4.83 -14.38
N LYS A 163 9.38 -3.52 -14.62
CA LYS A 163 9.97 -2.90 -15.82
C LYS A 163 10.52 -1.51 -15.55
N LYS A 164 11.54 -1.14 -16.33
CA LYS A 164 12.00 0.23 -16.46
C LYS A 164 10.94 1.05 -17.21
N ALA A 165 10.45 2.12 -16.61
CA ALA A 165 9.57 3.07 -17.29
C ALA A 165 10.37 4.21 -17.92
N ASN A 166 11.39 4.71 -17.22
CA ASN A 166 12.39 5.66 -17.71
C ASN A 166 13.63 5.58 -16.79
N ASP A 167 14.55 6.54 -16.88
CA ASP A 167 15.82 6.50 -16.11
C ASP A 167 15.66 6.79 -14.61
N THR A 168 14.53 7.34 -14.18
CA THR A 168 14.24 7.65 -12.76
C THR A 168 13.05 6.89 -12.20
N THR A 169 12.33 6.14 -13.04
CA THR A 169 11.07 5.48 -12.68
C THR A 169 11.07 4.03 -13.15
N PHE A 170 10.62 3.16 -12.26
CA PHE A 170 10.25 1.79 -12.59
C PHE A 170 8.83 1.49 -12.10
N THR A 171 8.24 0.45 -12.66
CA THR A 171 6.89 0.01 -12.29
C THR A 171 6.90 -1.46 -11.90
N VAL A 172 6.09 -1.79 -10.89
CA VAL A 172 5.81 -3.15 -10.44
C VAL A 172 4.32 -3.39 -10.63
N SER A 173 3.97 -4.34 -11.50
CA SER A 173 2.60 -4.58 -11.94
C SER A 173 2.15 -5.97 -11.51
N ASN A 174 1.10 -6.06 -10.71
CA ASN A 174 0.39 -7.31 -10.46
C ASN A 174 -0.57 -7.55 -11.64
N TYR A 175 -0.36 -8.63 -12.38
CA TYR A 175 -1.11 -8.94 -13.60
C TYR A 175 -1.97 -10.20 -13.46
N ASN A 176 -3.24 -10.09 -13.84
CA ASN A 176 -4.18 -11.20 -13.93
C ASN A 176 -4.37 -11.56 -15.41
N LYS A 177 -3.86 -12.73 -15.79
CA LYS A 177 -3.90 -13.26 -17.16
C LYS A 177 -5.31 -13.60 -17.60
N SER A 178 -6.14 -14.07 -16.67
CA SER A 178 -7.51 -14.49 -17.01
C SER A 178 -8.41 -13.31 -17.39
N THR A 179 -8.23 -12.16 -16.72
CA THR A 179 -9.04 -10.96 -16.97
C THR A 179 -8.35 -9.96 -17.89
N GLY A 180 -7.05 -10.08 -18.12
CA GLY A 180 -6.26 -9.06 -18.83
C GLY A 180 -6.16 -7.75 -18.05
N ARG A 181 -6.37 -7.78 -16.73
CA ARG A 181 -6.36 -6.61 -15.84
C ARG A 181 -5.09 -6.60 -15.00
N HIS A 182 -4.66 -5.41 -14.63
CA HIS A 182 -3.51 -5.24 -13.74
C HIS A 182 -3.73 -4.14 -12.73
N LEU A 183 -2.92 -4.20 -11.67
CA LEU A 183 -2.60 -3.07 -10.82
C LEU A 183 -1.11 -2.78 -10.92
N THR A 184 -0.76 -1.52 -11.19
CA THR A 184 0.62 -1.07 -11.29
C THR A 184 0.95 -0.07 -10.20
N ASN A 185 2.10 -0.27 -9.57
CA ASN A 185 2.74 0.65 -8.64
C ASN A 185 3.99 1.24 -9.28
N ALA A 186 4.04 2.57 -9.38
CA ALA A 186 5.19 3.30 -9.91
C ALA A 186 6.08 3.78 -8.77
N PHE A 187 7.37 3.47 -8.85
CA PHE A 187 8.40 3.97 -7.96
C PHE A 187 9.27 4.96 -8.70
N THR A 188 9.34 6.19 -8.18
CA THR A 188 10.04 7.29 -8.83
C THR A 188 11.05 7.88 -7.88
N LYS A 189 12.25 8.11 -8.39
CA LYS A 189 13.27 8.89 -7.71
C LYS A 189 13.07 10.38 -8.04
N ASN A 190 13.07 11.23 -7.02
CA ASN A 190 13.06 12.69 -7.21
C ASN A 190 14.40 13.14 -7.82
N ALA A 191 14.41 14.20 -8.63
CA ALA A 191 15.64 14.73 -9.21
C ALA A 191 16.67 15.20 -8.16
N ASN A 192 16.22 15.61 -6.97
CA ASN A 192 17.11 16.15 -5.92
C ASN A 192 17.45 15.15 -4.80
N ASP A 193 16.76 14.02 -4.73
CA ASP A 193 16.93 12.98 -3.70
C ASP A 193 17.28 11.63 -4.34
N ASP A 194 17.94 10.75 -3.60
CA ASP A 194 18.27 9.39 -4.03
C ASP A 194 17.21 8.33 -3.66
N TYR A 195 16.16 8.72 -2.95
CA TYR A 195 15.10 7.80 -2.52
C TYR A 195 14.05 7.58 -3.61
N TYR A 196 13.70 6.31 -3.85
CA TYR A 196 12.56 5.93 -4.67
C TYR A 196 11.29 5.94 -3.82
N ILE A 197 10.42 6.93 -4.07
CA ILE A 197 9.10 6.98 -3.45
C ILE A 197 8.13 6.06 -4.20
N LEU A 198 7.23 5.39 -3.48
CA LEU A 198 6.01 4.84 -4.09
C LEU A 198 5.16 6.02 -4.57
N SER A 199 5.35 6.42 -5.83
CA SER A 199 4.82 7.66 -6.39
C SER A 199 3.33 7.52 -6.66
N GLU A 200 2.93 6.53 -7.44
CA GLU A 200 1.55 6.38 -7.93
C GLU A 200 1.14 4.90 -7.94
N SER A 201 -0.16 4.66 -7.82
CA SER A 201 -0.77 3.35 -8.09
C SER A 201 -1.95 3.54 -9.04
N TYR A 202 -2.10 2.65 -10.03
CA TYR A 202 -3.20 2.68 -11.00
C TYR A 202 -3.62 1.28 -11.44
N VAL A 203 -4.83 1.16 -11.96
CA VAL A 203 -5.34 -0.05 -12.62
C VAL A 203 -5.55 0.19 -14.10
N GLY A 204 -5.51 -0.89 -14.88
CA GLY A 204 -5.81 -0.82 -16.30
C GLY A 204 -5.98 -2.17 -16.98
N GLY A 205 -6.19 -2.14 -18.28
CA GLY A 205 -6.14 -3.29 -19.16
C GLY A 205 -4.74 -3.57 -19.70
N THR A 206 -4.64 -4.59 -20.57
CA THR A 206 -3.39 -4.96 -21.22
C THR A 206 -3.51 -5.08 -22.73
N THR A 207 -2.44 -4.75 -23.43
CA THR A 207 -2.21 -5.14 -24.83
C THR A 207 -0.92 -5.95 -24.93
N SER A 208 -0.67 -6.57 -26.09
CA SER A 208 0.55 -7.35 -26.31
C SER A 208 1.25 -6.89 -27.57
N SER A 209 2.58 -6.88 -27.54
CA SER A 209 3.44 -6.57 -28.67
C SER A 209 4.53 -7.62 -28.79
N GLU A 210 4.82 -8.06 -30.01
CA GLU A 210 5.99 -8.89 -30.26
C GLU A 210 7.22 -8.00 -30.44
N LEU A 211 8.21 -8.14 -29.56
CA LEU A 211 9.46 -7.40 -29.63
C LEU A 211 10.60 -8.30 -30.13
N PRO A 212 11.50 -7.79 -31.00
CA PRO A 212 12.68 -8.55 -31.41
C PRO A 212 13.52 -9.01 -30.22
N LYS A 213 14.02 -10.25 -30.29
CA LYS A 213 14.88 -10.82 -29.24
C LYS A 213 16.26 -11.21 -29.76
N ASP A 214 16.30 -12.06 -30.78
CA ASP A 214 17.53 -12.69 -31.23
C ASP A 214 17.56 -12.82 -32.75
N TYR A 215 18.76 -12.87 -33.33
CA TYR A 215 19.00 -13.01 -34.76
C TYR A 215 20.20 -13.94 -35.00
N VAL A 216 19.96 -15.06 -35.67
CA VAL A 216 20.96 -16.12 -35.88
C VAL A 216 20.94 -16.62 -37.32
N ASN A 217 22.11 -17.00 -37.84
CA ASN A 217 22.18 -17.79 -39.06
C ASN A 217 22.12 -19.28 -38.72
N TYR A 218 21.84 -20.09 -39.74
CA TYR A 218 21.98 -21.53 -39.61
C TYR A 218 23.45 -21.97 -39.59
N GLU A 219 23.68 -23.12 -38.99
CA GLU A 219 24.86 -23.96 -39.13
C GLU A 219 24.54 -25.13 -40.06
N LYS A 220 25.42 -25.40 -41.01
CA LYS A 220 25.27 -26.57 -41.89
C LYS A 220 25.58 -27.85 -41.10
N VAL A 221 24.70 -28.86 -41.21
CA VAL A 221 24.88 -30.17 -40.59
C VAL A 221 25.37 -31.20 -41.60
N SER A 222 24.70 -31.32 -42.76
CA SER A 222 25.05 -32.26 -43.84
C SER A 222 24.59 -31.75 -45.20
N GLY A 223 25.15 -32.30 -46.28
CA GLY A 223 24.85 -31.89 -47.67
C GLY A 223 25.66 -30.67 -48.13
N THR A 224 25.34 -30.20 -49.34
CA THR A 224 25.99 -29.03 -49.97
C THR A 224 25.05 -27.83 -50.00
N ILE A 225 25.58 -26.66 -49.60
CA ILE A 225 24.89 -25.38 -49.67
C ILE A 225 25.76 -24.42 -50.47
N ASP A 226 25.19 -23.83 -51.52
CA ASP A 226 25.82 -22.75 -52.27
C ASP A 226 25.79 -21.47 -51.45
N THR A 227 26.96 -20.89 -51.21
CA THR A 227 27.18 -19.69 -50.39
C THR A 227 27.77 -18.54 -51.19
N THR A 228 27.69 -18.60 -52.53
CA THR A 228 28.30 -17.61 -53.44
C THR A 228 27.66 -16.22 -53.28
N TYR A 229 26.39 -16.18 -52.87
CA TYR A 229 25.59 -14.97 -52.67
C TYR A 229 25.02 -14.95 -51.27
N ALA A 230 24.60 -13.78 -50.77
CA ALA A 230 23.91 -13.64 -49.47
C ALA A 230 22.57 -14.41 -49.40
N THR A 231 22.06 -14.89 -50.53
CA THR A 231 20.94 -15.83 -50.62
C THR A 231 21.48 -17.24 -50.86
N HIS A 232 21.83 -17.93 -49.78
CA HIS A 232 22.36 -19.28 -49.85
C HIS A 232 21.26 -20.25 -50.30
N TYR A 233 21.62 -21.41 -50.84
CA TYR A 233 20.63 -22.45 -51.16
C TYR A 233 21.20 -23.86 -51.23
N ALA A 234 20.36 -24.85 -50.93
CA ALA A 234 20.63 -26.27 -51.17
C ALA A 234 19.84 -26.79 -52.38
N THR A 235 20.39 -27.76 -53.09
CA THR A 235 19.71 -28.50 -54.19
C THR A 235 19.64 -30.00 -53.94
N GLU A 236 20.43 -30.53 -53.00
CA GLU A 236 20.49 -31.96 -52.65
C GLU A 236 19.44 -32.30 -51.58
N ILE A 237 18.45 -33.13 -51.94
CA ILE A 237 17.46 -33.66 -51.00
C ILE A 237 18.17 -34.37 -49.85
N GLY A 238 17.78 -34.07 -48.61
CA GLY A 238 18.42 -34.58 -47.41
C GLY A 238 19.52 -33.67 -46.85
N THR A 239 19.81 -32.52 -47.49
CA THR A 239 20.64 -31.46 -46.87
C THR A 239 20.03 -31.02 -45.55
N LYS A 240 20.86 -30.89 -44.51
CA LYS A 240 20.41 -30.53 -43.17
C LYS A 240 21.09 -29.28 -42.64
N ILE A 241 20.31 -28.45 -41.96
CA ILE A 241 20.77 -27.28 -41.23
C ILE A 241 20.26 -27.33 -39.79
N LYS A 242 20.95 -26.62 -38.89
CA LYS A 242 20.49 -26.39 -37.53
C LYS A 242 20.72 -24.94 -37.10
N ALA A 243 19.97 -24.46 -36.11
CA ALA A 243 20.24 -23.18 -35.46
C ALA A 243 19.77 -23.23 -34.01
N THR A 244 20.42 -22.46 -33.15
CA THR A 244 19.97 -22.26 -31.77
C THR A 244 19.54 -20.82 -31.62
N ILE A 245 18.31 -20.57 -31.18
CA ILE A 245 17.75 -19.21 -31.02
C ILE A 245 16.94 -19.10 -29.74
N SER A 246 16.86 -17.92 -29.13
CA SER A 246 16.04 -17.72 -27.92
C SER A 246 14.79 -16.87 -28.15
N GLY A 247 13.62 -17.26 -27.63
CA GLY A 247 12.39 -16.46 -27.71
C GLY A 247 11.11 -17.28 -27.64
N THR A 248 9.96 -16.59 -27.64
CA THR A 248 8.63 -17.24 -27.58
C THR A 248 8.02 -17.45 -28.97
N GLU A 249 8.52 -16.71 -29.96
CA GLU A 249 8.08 -16.75 -31.36
C GLU A 249 9.33 -16.87 -32.24
N ILE A 250 9.34 -17.80 -33.20
CA ILE A 250 10.47 -17.98 -34.11
C ILE A 250 10.02 -17.75 -35.56
N TYR A 251 10.84 -16.99 -36.27
CA TYR A 251 10.64 -16.59 -37.65
C TYR A 251 11.85 -16.97 -38.51
N MET A 252 11.58 -17.22 -39.78
CA MET A 252 12.58 -17.39 -40.84
C MET A 252 12.50 -16.17 -41.76
N LYS A 253 13.64 -15.52 -42.03
CA LYS A 253 13.77 -14.68 -43.21
C LYS A 253 13.81 -15.61 -44.40
N ARG A 254 12.78 -15.52 -45.24
CA ARG A 254 12.59 -16.42 -46.36
C ARG A 254 12.79 -15.66 -47.65
N TYR A 255 13.88 -15.97 -48.34
CA TYR A 255 13.99 -15.68 -49.77
C TYR A 255 13.30 -16.78 -50.55
N GLY A 256 12.67 -16.42 -51.66
CA GLY A 256 12.10 -17.39 -52.58
C GLY A 256 12.06 -16.87 -54.01
N ASP A 257 12.00 -17.80 -54.95
CA ASP A 257 11.78 -17.58 -56.38
C ASP A 257 10.96 -18.75 -56.96
N ASN A 258 10.77 -18.78 -58.28
CA ASN A 258 9.97 -19.82 -58.94
C ASN A 258 10.63 -21.21 -58.97
N ARG A 259 11.79 -21.39 -58.33
CA ARG A 259 12.50 -22.67 -58.16
C ARG A 259 12.47 -23.16 -56.72
N GLY A 260 11.73 -22.51 -55.84
CA GLY A 260 11.70 -22.87 -54.42
C GLY A 260 11.24 -24.31 -54.15
N GLY A 261 11.88 -24.94 -53.18
CA GLY A 261 11.46 -26.23 -52.63
C GLY A 261 11.01 -26.14 -51.17
N ILE A 262 10.97 -27.27 -50.48
CA ILE A 262 10.45 -27.36 -49.10
C ILE A 262 11.57 -27.64 -48.09
N TRP A 263 11.65 -26.80 -47.06
CA TRP A 263 12.32 -27.13 -45.80
C TRP A 263 11.31 -27.77 -44.84
N GLU A 264 11.67 -28.90 -44.24
CA GLU A 264 10.93 -29.51 -43.13
C GLU A 264 11.68 -29.28 -41.82
N PHE A 265 11.07 -28.49 -40.92
CA PHE A 265 11.63 -28.11 -39.63
C PHE A 265 11.09 -28.96 -38.47
N THR A 266 11.96 -29.22 -37.51
CA THR A 266 11.64 -29.71 -36.16
C THR A 266 12.18 -28.73 -35.13
N ILE A 267 11.39 -28.44 -34.09
CA ILE A 267 11.76 -27.53 -33.01
C ILE A 267 11.89 -28.33 -31.72
N ASP A 268 13.00 -28.17 -30.99
CA ASP A 268 13.29 -28.89 -29.75
C ASP A 268 13.15 -30.42 -29.87
N GLY A 269 13.42 -30.97 -31.06
CA GLY A 269 13.29 -32.41 -31.35
C GLY A 269 11.85 -32.92 -31.51
N ASP A 270 10.85 -32.04 -31.55
CA ASP A 270 9.46 -32.44 -31.79
C ASP A 270 9.27 -32.89 -33.26
N THR A 271 9.28 -34.21 -33.44
CA THR A 271 9.06 -34.86 -34.74
C THR A 271 7.59 -35.12 -35.06
N SER A 272 6.69 -34.88 -34.11
CA SER A 272 5.24 -35.06 -34.30
C SER A 272 4.62 -33.83 -34.96
N ASN A 273 5.17 -32.64 -34.72
CA ASN A 273 4.67 -31.36 -35.23
C ASN A 273 5.68 -30.69 -36.17
N LYS A 274 6.05 -31.39 -37.24
CA LYS A 274 6.98 -30.85 -38.23
C LYS A 274 6.36 -29.67 -39.00
N ILE A 275 7.18 -28.66 -39.28
CA ILE A 275 6.75 -27.45 -39.99
C ILE A 275 7.35 -27.47 -41.39
N GLN A 276 6.50 -27.48 -42.42
CA GLN A 276 6.94 -27.41 -43.82
C GLN A 276 6.91 -25.97 -44.31
N VAL A 277 8.06 -25.51 -44.83
CA VAL A 277 8.24 -24.16 -45.35
C VAL A 277 8.60 -24.24 -46.82
N SER A 278 7.69 -23.80 -47.68
CA SER A 278 7.99 -23.57 -49.08
C SER A 278 8.79 -22.28 -49.25
N THR A 279 9.90 -22.37 -49.99
CA THR A 279 10.67 -21.23 -50.48
C THR A 279 10.29 -20.84 -51.91
N PHE A 280 9.14 -21.29 -52.42
CA PHE A 280 8.63 -20.88 -53.72
C PHE A 280 8.00 -19.48 -53.65
N LYS A 281 8.29 -18.66 -54.65
CA LYS A 281 7.59 -17.39 -54.92
C LYS A 281 7.48 -17.14 -56.41
N THR A 282 6.30 -16.69 -56.86
CA THR A 282 6.09 -16.27 -58.25
C THR A 282 7.02 -15.11 -58.65
N VAL A 283 7.22 -14.16 -57.72
CA VAL A 283 8.15 -13.03 -57.88
C VAL A 283 9.25 -13.19 -56.85
N ALA A 284 10.51 -13.17 -57.32
CA ALA A 284 11.66 -13.36 -56.45
C ALA A 284 11.75 -12.27 -55.38
N GLY A 285 12.02 -12.66 -54.12
CA GLY A 285 12.18 -11.69 -53.03
C GLY A 285 12.16 -12.31 -51.64
N THR A 286 12.41 -11.45 -50.64
CA THR A 286 12.49 -11.83 -49.22
C THR A 286 11.24 -11.40 -48.47
N ASP A 287 10.74 -12.25 -47.56
CA ASP A 287 9.75 -11.91 -46.54
C ASP A 287 10.10 -12.53 -45.18
N ASP A 288 9.37 -12.11 -44.15
CA ASP A 288 9.46 -12.67 -42.81
C ASP A 288 8.33 -13.69 -42.63
N LEU A 289 8.69 -14.96 -42.39
CA LEU A 289 7.73 -16.06 -42.20
C LEU A 289 7.77 -16.55 -40.76
N LYS A 290 6.63 -16.55 -40.08
CA LYS A 290 6.50 -17.16 -38.75
C LYS A 290 6.57 -18.67 -38.87
N LEU A 291 7.53 -19.30 -38.20
CA LEU A 291 7.64 -20.75 -38.13
C LEU A 291 6.73 -21.31 -37.05
N ILE A 292 6.85 -20.76 -35.84
CA ILE A 292 6.13 -21.24 -34.66
C ILE A 292 5.97 -20.12 -33.63
N GLY A 293 4.94 -20.23 -32.79
CA GLY A 293 4.65 -19.33 -31.69
C GLY A 293 4.20 -20.05 -30.42
N GLY A 294 4.04 -19.29 -29.34
CA GLY A 294 3.61 -19.84 -28.05
C GLY A 294 4.65 -20.72 -27.35
N LEU A 295 5.94 -20.53 -27.67
CA LEU A 295 7.03 -21.22 -27.01
C LEU A 295 7.34 -20.61 -25.64
N ALA A 296 7.92 -21.41 -24.75
CA ALA A 296 8.49 -20.90 -23.51
C ALA A 296 9.68 -19.97 -23.82
N ASP A 297 9.90 -18.91 -23.05
CA ASP A 297 11.00 -17.98 -23.31
C ASP A 297 12.37 -18.55 -22.91
N LYS A 298 12.91 -19.46 -23.73
CA LYS A 298 14.19 -20.15 -23.52
C LYS A 298 14.97 -20.22 -24.84
N SER A 299 16.12 -20.88 -24.79
CA SER A 299 16.85 -21.29 -26.00
C SER A 299 16.18 -22.52 -26.62
N HIS A 300 16.00 -22.49 -27.94
CA HIS A 300 15.38 -23.51 -28.77
C HIS A 300 16.34 -24.00 -29.84
N LEU A 301 16.28 -25.31 -30.12
CA LEU A 301 17.00 -25.93 -31.21
C LEU A 301 16.08 -26.06 -32.43
N LEU A 302 16.47 -25.43 -33.54
CA LEU A 302 15.89 -25.62 -34.85
C LEU A 302 16.72 -26.62 -35.63
N GLU A 303 16.07 -27.60 -36.23
CA GLU A 303 16.69 -28.49 -37.21
C GLU A 303 15.80 -28.51 -38.46
N ALA A 304 16.39 -28.41 -39.64
CA ALA A 304 15.65 -28.45 -40.90
C ALA A 304 16.30 -29.41 -41.89
N THR A 305 15.46 -30.16 -42.62
CA THR A 305 15.88 -31.04 -43.72
C THR A 305 15.24 -30.57 -45.02
N PHE A 306 16.03 -30.46 -46.09
CA PHE A 306 15.50 -30.16 -47.42
C PHE A 306 14.83 -31.39 -48.01
N THR A 307 13.52 -31.33 -48.29
CA THR A 307 12.74 -32.49 -48.76
C THR A 307 12.50 -32.49 -50.27
N GLY A 308 13.02 -31.49 -51.00
CA GLY A 308 12.94 -31.41 -52.46
C GLY A 308 11.86 -30.45 -52.96
N ASN A 309 11.22 -30.81 -54.07
CA ASN A 309 10.23 -29.98 -54.75
C ASN A 309 9.07 -29.59 -53.83
N ASP A 310 8.55 -28.37 -54.02
CA ASP A 310 7.21 -28.01 -53.54
C ASP A 310 6.16 -28.78 -54.37
N PRO A 311 5.34 -29.65 -53.75
CA PRO A 311 4.35 -30.46 -54.48
C PRO A 311 3.20 -29.62 -55.06
N ILE A 312 2.97 -28.41 -54.54
CA ILE A 312 1.93 -27.49 -55.01
C ILE A 312 2.51 -26.57 -56.09
N ASN A 313 3.77 -26.15 -55.93
CA ASN A 313 4.43 -25.20 -56.82
C ASN A 313 5.71 -25.79 -57.42
N THR A 314 5.55 -26.88 -58.18
CA THR A 314 6.70 -27.55 -58.79
C THR A 314 7.45 -26.58 -59.71
N PRO A 315 8.79 -26.46 -59.60
CA PRO A 315 9.57 -25.55 -60.44
C PRO A 315 9.26 -25.76 -61.92
N SER A 316 8.93 -24.68 -62.64
CA SER A 316 8.60 -24.72 -64.07
C SER A 316 9.82 -24.98 -64.97
N GLY A 317 11.01 -25.06 -64.38
CA GLY A 317 12.27 -25.52 -64.99
C GLY A 317 13.43 -25.47 -63.99
N GLY A 318 14.37 -26.41 -64.10
CA GLY A 318 15.57 -26.49 -63.24
C GLY A 318 15.40 -27.32 -61.96
N VAL A 319 16.45 -27.34 -61.13
CA VAL A 319 16.49 -28.08 -59.85
C VAL A 319 15.88 -27.22 -58.74
N SER A 320 15.02 -27.82 -57.90
CA SER A 320 14.45 -27.15 -56.73
C SER A 320 15.52 -26.63 -55.78
N ARG A 321 15.30 -25.46 -55.20
CA ARG A 321 16.23 -24.78 -54.30
C ARG A 321 15.59 -24.52 -52.94
N ALA A 322 16.30 -24.95 -51.91
CA ALA A 322 15.99 -24.66 -50.52
C ALA A 322 16.69 -23.36 -50.12
N TRP A 323 16.03 -22.23 -50.35
CA TRP A 323 16.63 -20.91 -50.15
C TRP A 323 16.81 -20.57 -48.66
N LEU A 324 17.95 -19.96 -48.33
CA LEU A 324 18.33 -19.54 -46.98
C LEU A 324 19.05 -18.18 -47.05
N PRO A 325 18.38 -17.06 -46.76
CA PRO A 325 19.05 -15.78 -46.55
C PRO A 325 20.14 -15.89 -45.48
N TYR A 326 21.26 -15.21 -45.69
CA TYR A 326 22.40 -15.21 -44.80
C TYR A 326 23.04 -13.83 -44.77
N SER A 327 23.42 -13.38 -43.57
CA SER A 327 24.21 -12.17 -43.40
C SER A 327 25.24 -12.35 -42.30
N SER A 328 26.51 -12.07 -42.61
CA SER A 328 27.59 -12.05 -41.61
C SER A 328 27.72 -10.71 -40.89
N THR A 329 27.10 -9.64 -41.40
CA THR A 329 27.34 -8.27 -40.93
C THR A 329 26.09 -7.56 -40.42
N THR A 330 24.89 -8.04 -40.74
CA THR A 330 23.63 -7.35 -40.41
C THR A 330 22.68 -8.32 -39.71
N ASP A 331 22.47 -8.12 -38.41
CA ASP A 331 21.63 -9.01 -37.58
C ASP A 331 20.22 -9.15 -38.14
N THR A 332 19.59 -8.03 -38.52
CA THR A 332 18.24 -8.00 -39.10
C THR A 332 18.13 -8.63 -40.50
N SER A 333 19.21 -9.21 -41.02
CA SER A 333 19.25 -9.93 -42.29
C SER A 333 19.72 -11.39 -42.12
N LYS A 334 19.89 -11.87 -40.88
CA LYS A 334 20.22 -13.27 -40.59
C LYS A 334 19.05 -14.21 -40.88
N THR A 335 19.35 -15.49 -41.10
CA THR A 335 18.37 -16.50 -41.54
C THR A 335 17.15 -16.62 -40.63
N PHE A 336 17.38 -16.64 -39.32
CA PHE A 336 16.33 -16.78 -38.31
C PHE A 336 16.35 -15.59 -37.38
N PHE A 337 15.17 -15.23 -36.90
CA PHE A 337 15.01 -14.26 -35.84
C PHE A 337 13.87 -14.68 -34.93
N SER A 338 13.93 -14.23 -33.69
CA SER A 338 12.91 -14.51 -32.70
C SER A 338 12.33 -13.24 -32.15
N ARG A 339 11.13 -13.38 -31.60
CA ARG A 339 10.47 -12.34 -30.83
C ARG A 339 10.03 -12.90 -29.50
N PHE A 340 9.82 -12.01 -28.55
CA PHE A 340 9.11 -12.32 -27.31
C PHE A 340 7.85 -11.48 -27.21
N ILE A 341 6.82 -12.04 -26.56
CA ILE A 341 5.58 -11.30 -26.29
C ILE A 341 5.80 -10.42 -25.06
N ASN A 342 5.74 -9.11 -25.25
CA ASN A 342 5.73 -8.13 -24.18
C ASN A 342 4.29 -7.72 -23.86
N VAL A 343 3.91 -7.78 -22.59
CA VAL A 343 2.60 -7.31 -22.11
C VAL A 343 2.72 -5.83 -21.74
N ASN A 344 1.94 -5.00 -22.43
CA ASN A 344 1.88 -3.57 -22.18
C ASN A 344 0.69 -3.28 -21.27
N MET A 345 0.95 -2.53 -20.20
CA MET A 345 -0.02 -2.17 -19.16
C MET A 345 -0.55 -0.76 -19.45
N SER A 346 -1.88 -0.60 -19.61
CA SER A 346 -2.50 0.73 -19.76
C SER A 346 -2.71 1.41 -18.40
N ARG A 347 -2.84 2.73 -18.40
CA ARG A 347 -3.12 3.54 -17.20
C ARG A 347 -4.54 4.10 -17.29
N ASP A 348 -5.53 3.33 -16.86
CA ASP A 348 -6.95 3.67 -17.06
C ASP A 348 -7.50 4.51 -15.91
N LYS A 349 -7.24 4.10 -14.65
CA LYS A 349 -7.72 4.77 -13.44
C LYS A 349 -6.63 4.87 -12.38
N VAL A 350 -6.46 6.07 -11.83
CA VAL A 350 -5.48 6.35 -10.77
C VAL A 350 -6.12 6.07 -9.41
N LEU A 351 -5.40 5.33 -8.57
CA LEU A 351 -5.85 4.97 -7.22
C LEU A 351 -5.21 5.86 -6.17
N ASN A 352 -3.89 6.02 -6.27
CA ASN A 352 -3.08 6.82 -5.35
C ASN A 352 -2.44 7.98 -6.11
N ALA A 353 -2.48 9.18 -5.55
CA ALA A 353 -1.95 10.36 -6.22
C ALA A 353 -0.41 10.34 -6.29
N ALA A 354 0.12 10.82 -7.43
CA ALA A 354 1.54 10.87 -7.76
C ALA A 354 2.35 11.82 -6.86
N MET A 355 3.66 11.56 -6.75
CA MET A 355 4.66 12.46 -6.13
C MET A 355 4.36 12.91 -4.69
N SER A 356 3.62 12.09 -3.93
CA SER A 356 3.29 12.35 -2.53
C SER A 356 3.83 11.22 -1.66
N ASN A 357 4.64 11.58 -0.65
CA ASN A 357 5.24 10.64 0.28
C ASN A 357 4.16 9.82 0.99
N LYS A 358 4.32 8.49 0.99
CA LYS A 358 3.44 7.52 1.64
C LYS A 358 4.09 6.98 2.91
N ASP A 359 5.32 6.49 2.79
CA ASP A 359 6.01 5.78 3.87
C ASP A 359 6.27 6.69 5.09
N PHE A 360 6.93 7.83 4.87
CA PHE A 360 7.28 8.79 5.92
C PHE A 360 7.54 10.20 5.37
N ALA A 361 7.45 11.19 6.27
CA ALA A 361 7.98 12.54 6.06
C ALA A 361 8.28 13.18 7.41
N LEU A 362 9.51 13.65 7.60
CA LEU A 362 9.97 14.31 8.82
C LEU A 362 10.46 15.71 8.48
N ARG A 363 9.85 16.75 9.04
CA ARG A 363 10.28 18.14 8.91
C ARG A 363 11.20 18.49 10.08
N ILE A 364 12.51 18.48 9.84
CA ILE A 364 13.54 18.48 10.87
C ILE A 364 14.65 19.49 10.63
N LYS A 365 15.38 19.80 11.71
CA LYS A 365 16.66 20.54 11.69
C LYS A 365 17.55 20.07 12.86
N PRO A 366 18.86 20.37 12.87
CA PRO A 366 19.67 20.14 14.06
C PRO A 366 19.11 20.93 15.25
N LYS A 367 19.17 20.34 16.45
CA LYS A 367 18.71 21.00 17.67
C LYS A 367 19.47 22.31 17.91
N ASP A 368 18.78 23.33 18.41
CA ASP A 368 19.31 24.67 18.69
C ASP A 368 19.83 25.43 17.45
N TYR A 369 19.61 24.90 16.24
CA TYR A 369 20.00 25.58 15.00
C TYR A 369 18.97 26.65 14.61
N SER A 370 19.43 27.84 14.22
CA SER A 370 18.55 28.99 13.90
C SER A 370 17.92 28.92 12.50
N GLY A 371 18.35 28.00 11.65
CA GLY A 371 17.81 27.83 10.29
C GLY A 371 16.42 27.21 10.22
N ASP A 372 15.92 27.11 8.99
CA ASP A 372 14.59 26.59 8.68
C ASP A 372 14.49 25.07 8.87
N TYR A 373 13.28 24.57 9.15
CA TYR A 373 13.02 23.13 9.10
C TYR A 373 12.84 22.65 7.67
N HIS A 374 13.51 21.55 7.32
CA HIS A 374 13.42 20.93 6.00
C HIS A 374 12.76 19.55 6.08
N PHE A 375 11.93 19.22 5.10
CA PHE A 375 11.36 17.88 4.98
C PHE A 375 12.40 16.89 4.49
N VAL A 376 12.48 15.74 5.16
CA VAL A 376 13.13 14.52 4.72
C VAL A 376 12.03 13.47 4.52
N LEU A 377 11.76 12.98 3.32
CA LEU A 377 12.39 13.33 2.03
C LEU A 377 11.94 14.72 1.53
N GLU A 378 12.63 15.24 0.51
CA GLU A 378 12.46 16.58 -0.07
C GLU A 378 11.05 16.88 -0.59
N HIS A 379 10.52 18.08 -0.27
CA HIS A 379 9.22 18.60 -0.77
C HIS A 379 9.33 19.93 -1.55
N ASN A 380 10.48 20.63 -1.47
CA ASN A 380 10.64 22.02 -1.94
C ASN A 380 11.86 22.23 -2.86
N ALA A 381 12.19 21.26 -3.70
CA ALA A 381 13.34 21.22 -4.60
C ALA A 381 14.72 21.35 -3.91
N VAL A 382 14.82 21.00 -2.63
CA VAL A 382 16.07 21.03 -1.84
C VAL A 382 16.41 19.62 -1.39
N GLY A 383 17.40 18.99 -2.01
CA GLY A 383 17.78 17.60 -1.74
C GLY A 383 18.14 17.37 -0.27
N THR A 384 17.50 16.38 0.35
CA THR A 384 17.66 16.03 1.77
C THR A 384 17.81 14.54 2.01
N ALA A 385 17.61 13.68 1.01
CA ALA A 385 17.71 12.24 1.14
C ALA A 385 18.73 11.65 0.19
N PHE A 386 19.83 11.12 0.73
CA PHE A 386 20.98 10.66 -0.06
C PHE A 386 21.29 9.20 0.24
N LYS A 387 21.54 8.40 -0.79
CA LYS A 387 21.77 6.95 -0.63
C LYS A 387 23.05 6.67 0.15
N ILE A 388 22.98 5.68 1.05
CA ILE A 388 24.13 5.09 1.74
C ILE A 388 24.76 4.01 0.85
N SER A 389 23.91 3.25 0.17
CA SER A 389 24.26 2.21 -0.80
C SER A 389 23.27 2.22 -1.95
N GLU A 390 23.64 1.64 -3.09
CA GLU A 390 22.67 1.45 -4.18
C GLU A 390 21.43 0.68 -3.68
N PRO A 391 20.21 1.10 -4.04
CA PRO A 391 19.01 0.36 -3.73
C PRO A 391 19.08 -1.07 -4.26
N GLN A 392 18.60 -2.02 -3.46
CA GLN A 392 18.52 -3.41 -3.88
C GLN A 392 17.11 -3.70 -4.40
N PHE A 393 17.03 -4.16 -5.64
CA PHE A 393 15.80 -4.64 -6.27
C PHE A 393 15.86 -6.15 -6.34
N LEU A 394 14.90 -6.82 -5.73
CA LEU A 394 14.82 -8.27 -5.69
C LEU A 394 13.51 -8.73 -6.35
N LEU A 395 13.60 -9.69 -7.28
CA LEU A 395 12.46 -10.40 -7.85
C LEU A 395 12.61 -11.88 -7.46
N ASP A 396 11.63 -12.40 -6.71
CA ASP A 396 11.67 -13.73 -6.11
C ASP A 396 12.95 -14.00 -5.29
N GLY A 397 13.41 -12.97 -4.57
CA GLY A 397 14.61 -13.02 -3.74
C GLY A 397 15.93 -12.92 -4.53
N LYS A 398 15.90 -12.78 -5.85
CA LYS A 398 17.09 -12.62 -6.70
C LYS A 398 17.28 -11.17 -7.11
N HIS A 399 18.52 -10.70 -7.09
CA HIS A 399 18.86 -9.36 -7.56
C HIS A 399 18.48 -9.15 -9.02
N VAL A 400 17.87 -8.00 -9.30
CA VAL A 400 17.53 -7.54 -10.66
C VAL A 400 18.11 -6.15 -10.90
N ASN A 401 18.78 -5.97 -12.03
CA ASN A 401 19.18 -4.64 -12.50
C ASN A 401 18.09 -4.05 -13.40
N ILE A 402 17.09 -3.41 -12.77
CA ILE A 402 15.93 -2.86 -13.49
C ILE A 402 16.35 -1.81 -14.50
N PHE A 403 17.30 -0.94 -14.15
CA PHE A 403 17.67 0.20 -14.99
C PHE A 403 18.57 -0.16 -16.19
N SER A 404 19.10 -1.39 -16.22
CA SER A 404 19.71 -1.97 -17.44
C SER A 404 18.71 -2.57 -18.41
N LEU A 405 17.43 -2.72 -18.03
CA LEU A 405 16.40 -3.22 -18.93
C LEU A 405 16.07 -2.19 -20.01
N PRO A 406 15.72 -2.64 -21.23
CA PRO A 406 15.07 -1.77 -22.19
C PRO A 406 13.77 -1.19 -21.62
N VAL A 407 13.47 0.06 -21.96
CA VAL A 407 12.24 0.73 -21.52
C VAL A 407 11.02 -0.07 -21.97
N GLY A 408 10.10 -0.32 -21.03
CA GLY A 408 8.83 -1.02 -21.29
C GLY A 408 8.92 -2.55 -21.31
N VAL A 409 10.11 -3.13 -21.21
CA VAL A 409 10.30 -4.59 -21.19
C VAL A 409 10.23 -5.13 -19.77
N SER A 410 9.33 -6.09 -19.55
CA SER A 410 9.08 -6.69 -18.24
C SER A 410 10.00 -7.86 -17.91
N GLN A 411 10.44 -7.94 -16.65
CA GLN A 411 10.82 -9.18 -16.00
C GLN A 411 9.67 -9.71 -15.15
N ILE A 412 9.49 -11.03 -15.11
CA ILE A 412 8.33 -11.69 -14.51
C ILE A 412 8.74 -12.50 -13.29
N GLY A 413 7.98 -12.39 -12.20
CA GLY A 413 8.15 -13.16 -10.97
C GLY A 413 6.86 -13.22 -10.14
N LYS A 414 6.97 -13.50 -8.84
CA LYS A 414 5.84 -13.64 -7.91
C LYS A 414 5.92 -12.72 -6.69
N LYS A 415 7.11 -12.28 -6.30
CA LYS A 415 7.34 -11.35 -5.19
C LYS A 415 8.40 -10.33 -5.60
N PHE A 416 8.14 -9.06 -5.34
CA PHE A 416 9.12 -7.99 -5.52
C PHE A 416 9.49 -7.36 -4.18
N THR A 417 10.78 -7.06 -3.99
CA THR A 417 11.27 -6.34 -2.82
C THR A 417 12.20 -5.21 -3.24
N LEU A 418 11.97 -4.02 -2.69
CA LEU A 418 12.87 -2.87 -2.77
C LEU A 418 13.46 -2.65 -1.37
N VAL A 419 14.79 -2.60 -1.26
CA VAL A 419 15.49 -2.24 -0.02
C VAL A 419 16.30 -0.97 -0.27
N GLN A 420 16.12 0.02 0.60
CA GLN A 420 16.76 1.33 0.51
C GLN A 420 17.38 1.70 1.86
N SER A 421 18.60 2.23 1.82
CA SER A 421 19.26 2.84 2.98
C SER A 421 19.74 4.23 2.59
N ILE A 422 19.25 5.26 3.28
CA ILE A 422 19.53 6.66 2.98
C ILE A 422 19.91 7.44 4.24
N TYR A 423 20.62 8.55 4.07
CA TYR A 423 20.75 9.60 5.07
C TYR A 423 19.73 10.70 4.80
N GLY A 424 19.03 11.12 5.85
CA GLY A 424 18.37 12.41 5.91
C GLY A 424 19.36 13.50 6.32
N ARG A 425 19.68 14.40 5.40
CA ARG A 425 20.73 15.41 5.54
C ARG A 425 20.14 16.81 5.61
N TYR A 426 20.67 17.62 6.52
CA TYR A 426 20.33 19.03 6.59
C TYR A 426 21.03 19.79 5.45
N PRO A 427 20.31 20.56 4.63
CA PRO A 427 20.86 21.07 3.38
C PRO A 427 21.93 22.15 3.57
N THR A 428 21.83 22.98 4.62
CA THR A 428 22.72 24.14 4.78
C THR A 428 24.15 23.77 5.18
N ASN A 429 24.32 22.76 6.03
CA ASN A 429 25.64 22.34 6.55
C ASN A 429 26.01 20.90 6.18
N SER A 430 25.17 20.23 5.37
CA SER A 430 25.34 18.84 4.95
C SER A 430 25.46 17.82 6.09
N ALA A 431 25.01 18.13 7.30
CA ALA A 431 25.00 17.20 8.42
C ALA A 431 23.98 16.08 8.20
N ASN A 432 24.41 14.82 8.31
CA ASN A 432 23.49 13.69 8.32
C ASN A 432 22.77 13.66 9.69
N LEU A 433 21.47 13.92 9.69
CA LEU A 433 20.64 14.00 10.89
C LEU A 433 20.02 12.65 11.25
N VAL A 434 19.60 11.89 10.24
CA VAL A 434 18.98 10.58 10.41
C VAL A 434 19.52 9.59 9.39
N ARG A 435 19.52 8.31 9.75
CA ARG A 435 19.64 7.19 8.81
C ARG A 435 18.27 6.54 8.69
N ILE A 436 17.81 6.31 7.46
CA ILE A 436 16.54 5.66 7.20
C ILE A 436 16.82 4.39 6.40
N ASP A 437 16.45 3.25 6.97
CA ASP A 437 16.43 1.97 6.29
C ASP A 437 14.96 1.62 6.01
N ASN A 438 14.61 1.40 4.75
CA ASN A 438 13.24 1.16 4.31
C ASN A 438 13.18 -0.06 3.37
N VAL A 439 12.10 -0.83 3.51
CA VAL A 439 11.79 -1.99 2.70
C VAL A 439 10.36 -1.91 2.20
N HIS A 440 10.16 -2.04 0.88
CA HIS A 440 8.85 -2.32 0.28
C HIS A 440 8.81 -3.77 -0.19
N GLU A 441 7.80 -4.52 0.23
CA GLU A 441 7.51 -5.86 -0.28
C GLU A 441 6.17 -5.87 -1.00
N ILE A 442 6.16 -6.32 -2.26
CA ILE A 442 4.96 -6.44 -3.08
C ILE A 442 4.66 -7.91 -3.33
N SER A 443 3.46 -8.33 -2.93
CA SER A 443 2.98 -9.70 -3.04
C SER A 443 1.95 -9.87 -4.17
N LEU A 444 1.64 -11.12 -4.55
CA LEU A 444 0.71 -11.40 -5.65
C LEU A 444 -0.67 -10.77 -5.46
N ASN A 445 -1.17 -10.65 -4.23
CA ASN A 445 -2.46 -10.01 -3.95
C ASN A 445 -2.44 -8.47 -4.07
N SER A 446 -1.38 -7.90 -4.66
CA SER A 446 -1.09 -6.46 -4.81
C SER A 446 -0.87 -5.67 -3.53
N SER A 447 -0.78 -6.34 -2.37
CA SER A 447 -0.41 -5.66 -1.14
C SER A 447 1.05 -5.20 -1.18
N ILE A 448 1.30 -4.02 -0.63
CA ILE A 448 2.63 -3.41 -0.48
C ILE A 448 2.88 -3.23 1.01
N ARG A 449 3.73 -4.07 1.60
CA ARG A 449 4.20 -3.86 2.97
C ARG A 449 5.36 -2.89 2.95
N ALA A 450 5.22 -1.76 3.63
CA ALA A 450 6.28 -0.79 3.85
C ALA A 450 6.76 -0.88 5.30
N MET A 451 8.03 -1.22 5.48
CA MET A 451 8.68 -1.31 6.79
C MET A 451 9.87 -0.37 6.81
N GLY A 452 10.08 0.35 7.90
CA GLY A 452 11.28 1.15 8.03
C GLY A 452 11.72 1.44 9.44
N LYS A 453 13.00 1.78 9.53
CA LYS A 453 13.68 2.21 10.74
C LYS A 453 14.35 3.56 10.48
N VAL A 454 14.05 4.54 11.31
CA VAL A 454 14.72 5.84 11.32
C VAL A 454 15.62 5.92 12.56
N SER A 455 16.93 5.93 12.36
CA SER A 455 17.92 6.09 13.43
C SER A 455 18.35 7.55 13.49
N VAL A 456 18.12 8.21 14.62
CA VAL A 456 18.52 9.60 14.85
C VAL A 456 20.02 9.65 15.14
N LEU A 457 20.79 10.35 14.29
CA LEU A 457 22.25 10.39 14.34
C LEU A 457 22.80 11.58 15.13
N GLN A 458 22.01 12.64 15.25
CA GLN A 458 22.33 13.86 15.99
C GLN A 458 21.07 14.34 16.71
N ASP A 459 21.22 15.13 17.76
CA ASP A 459 20.08 15.79 18.39
C ASP A 459 19.37 16.68 17.36
N ILE A 460 18.06 16.50 17.21
CA ILE A 460 17.24 17.20 16.22
C ILE A 460 16.00 17.81 16.85
N GLU A 461 15.49 18.84 16.20
CA GLU A 461 14.13 19.30 16.40
C GLU A 461 13.25 18.81 15.25
N ILE A 462 12.06 18.32 15.59
CA ILE A 462 11.02 17.91 14.64
C ILE A 462 9.86 18.88 14.75
N GLN A 463 9.61 19.62 13.67
CA GLN A 463 8.41 20.44 13.56
C GLN A 463 7.19 19.56 13.28
N ASP A 464 7.30 18.64 12.32
CA ASP A 464 6.23 17.74 11.90
C ASP A 464 6.80 16.37 11.55
N GLY A 465 6.17 15.30 12.02
CA GLY A 465 6.54 13.94 11.65
C GLY A 465 5.31 13.10 11.27
N TYR A 466 5.41 12.40 10.15
CA TYR A 466 4.35 11.55 9.61
C TYR A 466 4.91 10.20 9.20
N PHE A 467 4.21 9.13 9.56
CA PHE A 467 4.41 7.78 9.02
C PHE A 467 3.12 7.29 8.38
N LEU A 468 3.24 6.40 7.39
CA LEU A 468 2.14 5.68 6.77
C LEU A 468 0.99 6.59 6.26
N MET A 469 1.34 7.67 5.55
CA MET A 469 0.36 8.51 4.88
C MET A 469 -0.28 7.78 3.69
N GLN A 470 -1.50 8.18 3.33
CA GLN A 470 -2.24 7.58 2.21
C GLN A 470 -2.81 8.68 1.29
N PRO A 471 -2.05 9.15 0.29
CA PRO A 471 -2.54 10.05 -0.75
C PRO A 471 -3.33 9.25 -1.79
N VAL A 472 -4.63 9.53 -1.89
CA VAL A 472 -5.57 8.83 -2.76
C VAL A 472 -6.13 9.80 -3.81
N SER A 473 -6.41 9.29 -5.02
CA SER A 473 -7.10 10.10 -6.02
C SER A 473 -8.55 10.33 -5.61
N THR A 474 -9.11 11.50 -5.93
CA THR A 474 -10.54 11.79 -5.78
C THR A 474 -11.43 10.81 -6.55
N ASP A 475 -10.92 10.18 -7.62
CA ASP A 475 -11.62 9.09 -8.32
C ASP A 475 -11.89 7.88 -7.41
N THR A 476 -11.02 7.64 -6.42
CA THR A 476 -11.05 6.48 -5.50
C THR A 476 -11.58 6.85 -4.11
N ALA A 477 -11.77 8.14 -3.82
CA ALA A 477 -12.00 8.63 -2.46
C ALA A 477 -13.15 9.62 -2.39
N THR A 478 -14.39 9.12 -2.33
CA THR A 478 -15.55 9.92 -1.87
C THR A 478 -15.86 9.65 -0.40
N ARG A 479 -15.35 8.55 0.16
CA ARG A 479 -15.60 8.12 1.54
C ARG A 479 -14.34 7.48 2.13
N LEU A 480 -14.02 7.83 3.38
CA LEU A 480 -13.06 7.11 4.22
C LEU A 480 -13.82 6.34 5.30
N LYS A 481 -13.60 5.04 5.39
CA LYS A 481 -14.02 4.20 6.52
C LYS A 481 -12.82 3.84 7.39
N THR A 482 -13.03 3.78 8.70
CA THR A 482 -12.01 3.36 9.65
C THR A 482 -12.39 2.05 10.33
N SER A 483 -11.38 1.40 10.91
CA SER A 483 -11.56 0.20 11.72
C SER A 483 -12.22 0.47 13.08
N ARG A 484 -12.46 1.73 13.44
CA ARG A 484 -13.35 2.09 14.57
C ARG A 484 -14.80 2.32 14.13
N PHE A 485 -15.13 1.90 12.91
CA PHE A 485 -16.46 1.93 12.31
C PHE A 485 -17.02 3.34 12.09
N ASN A 486 -16.15 4.35 11.99
CA ASN A 486 -16.55 5.69 11.59
C ASN A 486 -16.39 5.85 10.07
N ASP A 487 -17.25 6.69 9.48
CA ASP A 487 -17.24 7.07 8.08
C ASP A 487 -17.06 8.58 7.96
N TYR A 488 -16.23 9.00 7.02
CA TYR A 488 -15.92 10.40 6.77
C TYR A 488 -16.12 10.74 5.29
N ASP A 489 -16.68 11.93 5.05
CA ASP A 489 -16.78 12.49 3.71
C ASP A 489 -15.39 12.86 3.19
N ALA A 490 -15.05 12.36 2.00
CA ALA A 490 -13.80 12.65 1.32
C ALA A 490 -14.02 13.41 -0.01
N THR A 491 -15.23 13.93 -0.24
CA THR A 491 -15.60 14.69 -1.45
C THR A 491 -15.18 16.16 -1.41
N ILE A 492 -14.82 16.68 -0.24
CA ILE A 492 -14.36 18.07 -0.07
C ILE A 492 -12.98 18.27 -0.73
N THR A 493 -12.77 19.38 -1.45
CA THR A 493 -11.54 19.63 -2.23
C THR A 493 -11.01 21.07 -2.09
N ASP A 494 -11.22 21.71 -0.94
CA ASP A 494 -10.98 23.14 -0.70
C ASP A 494 -9.70 23.46 0.09
N GLY A 495 -8.86 22.46 0.35
CA GLY A 495 -7.64 22.56 1.14
C GLY A 495 -7.86 22.45 2.66
N SER A 496 -9.10 22.26 3.12
CA SER A 496 -9.42 22.11 4.53
C SER A 496 -8.93 20.76 5.12
N GLN A 497 -9.09 20.60 6.43
CA GLN A 497 -8.77 19.37 7.13
C GLN A 497 -9.96 18.88 7.94
N THR A 498 -10.36 17.63 7.72
CA THR A 498 -11.27 16.92 8.63
C THR A 498 -10.45 16.13 9.64
N LYS A 499 -10.43 16.58 10.90
CA LYS A 499 -9.80 15.85 12.00
C LYS A 499 -10.63 14.60 12.33
N LEU A 500 -9.97 13.46 12.47
CA LEU A 500 -10.62 12.19 12.79
C LEU A 500 -10.74 12.05 14.31
N THR A 501 -11.51 12.94 14.95
CA THR A 501 -11.55 13.03 16.43
C THR A 501 -12.06 11.78 17.16
N PRO A 502 -13.05 11.04 16.63
CA PRO A 502 -13.40 9.73 17.18
C PRO A 502 -12.32 8.66 17.00
N GLU A 503 -11.35 8.86 16.09
CA GLU A 503 -10.23 7.94 15.95
C GLU A 503 -9.22 8.17 17.06
N ARG A 504 -8.59 7.07 17.46
CA ARG A 504 -7.50 7.09 18.43
C ARG A 504 -6.19 6.81 17.71
N ASP A 505 -5.09 7.07 18.38
CA ASP A 505 -3.76 6.87 17.80
C ASP A 505 -3.33 5.39 17.72
N ASP A 506 -4.24 4.46 18.01
CA ASP A 506 -4.16 3.02 17.81
C ASP A 506 -5.12 2.50 16.72
N THR A 507 -5.77 3.37 15.95
CA THR A 507 -6.61 2.93 14.81
C THR A 507 -5.75 2.17 13.80
N THR A 508 -6.07 0.90 13.54
CA THR A 508 -5.19 -0.02 12.81
C THR A 508 -5.45 -0.10 11.31
N SER A 509 -6.64 0.30 10.82
CA SER A 509 -6.99 0.15 9.41
C SER A 509 -7.94 1.23 8.89
N PHE A 510 -7.74 1.58 7.62
CA PHE A 510 -8.40 2.65 6.88
C PHE A 510 -8.76 2.16 5.48
N LEU A 511 -9.90 2.59 4.95
CA LEU A 511 -10.39 2.23 3.62
C LEU A 511 -11.03 3.43 2.93
N PHE A 512 -10.42 3.87 1.83
CA PHE A 512 -11.05 4.78 0.87
C PHE A 512 -11.84 3.99 -0.17
N THR A 513 -13.07 4.43 -0.43
CA THR A 513 -13.89 3.99 -1.57
C THR A 513 -14.54 5.18 -2.26
N SER A 514 -15.07 4.96 -3.46
CA SER A 514 -15.73 5.98 -4.27
C SER A 514 -17.13 5.56 -4.65
N SER A 515 -18.13 6.42 -4.43
CA SER A 515 -19.48 6.24 -4.96
C SER A 515 -19.56 6.50 -6.47
N VAL A 516 -18.61 7.27 -7.01
CA VAL A 516 -18.51 7.61 -8.44
C VAL A 516 -17.87 6.48 -9.24
N ASN A 517 -16.79 5.91 -8.71
CA ASN A 517 -16.15 4.72 -9.26
C ASN A 517 -16.30 3.56 -8.24
N PRO A 518 -17.48 2.92 -8.16
CA PRO A 518 -17.85 1.98 -7.07
C PRO A 518 -17.01 0.72 -7.00
N ASN A 519 -16.12 0.51 -7.97
CA ASN A 519 -15.22 -0.62 -8.01
C ASN A 519 -13.85 -0.32 -7.40
N LEU A 520 -13.48 0.95 -7.20
CA LEU A 520 -12.14 1.33 -6.79
C LEU A 520 -12.02 1.43 -5.27
N PHE A 521 -10.85 1.03 -4.76
CA PHE A 521 -10.53 1.19 -3.34
C PHE A 521 -9.04 1.47 -3.11
N SER A 522 -8.75 2.06 -1.96
CA SER A 522 -7.39 2.14 -1.40
C SER A 522 -7.45 1.96 0.11
N ALA A 523 -6.79 0.92 0.61
CA ALA A 523 -6.77 0.55 2.02
C ALA A 523 -5.35 0.65 2.59
N LEU A 524 -5.30 0.93 3.89
CA LEU A 524 -4.09 0.91 4.70
C LEU A 524 -4.35 0.10 5.96
N ARG A 525 -3.38 -0.73 6.34
CA ARG A 525 -3.25 -1.33 7.65
C ARG A 525 -1.97 -0.87 8.30
N VAL A 526 -2.05 -0.46 9.56
CA VAL A 526 -0.92 -0.16 10.42
C VAL A 526 -0.63 -1.39 11.27
N ASN A 527 0.57 -1.95 11.14
CA ASN A 527 1.05 -3.00 12.01
C ASN A 527 1.71 -2.37 13.23
N ASP A 528 1.51 -2.93 14.42
CA ASP A 528 2.09 -2.45 15.69
C ASP A 528 1.94 -0.92 15.86
N PRO A 529 0.72 -0.39 16.04
CA PRO A 529 0.49 1.06 16.19
C PRO A 529 1.35 1.70 17.29
N TYR A 530 1.63 0.95 18.36
CA TYR A 530 2.49 1.43 19.45
C TYR A 530 3.87 1.87 18.95
N ARG A 531 4.48 1.12 18.03
CA ARG A 531 5.75 1.51 17.41
C ARG A 531 5.55 2.42 16.19
N SER A 532 4.65 2.04 15.29
CA SER A 532 4.43 2.70 13.99
C SER A 532 3.82 4.09 14.10
N LEU A 533 2.90 4.30 15.04
CA LEU A 533 2.23 5.58 15.27
C LEU A 533 2.67 6.22 16.58
N ARG A 534 3.56 5.57 17.33
CA ARG A 534 3.97 6.02 18.67
C ARG A 534 2.76 6.19 19.60
N THR A 535 1.84 5.22 19.61
CA THR A 535 0.60 5.29 20.40
C THR A 535 0.90 5.56 21.88
N GLY A 536 0.26 6.57 22.47
CA GLY A 536 0.41 6.94 23.87
C GLY A 536 1.79 7.52 24.26
N GLN A 537 2.64 7.86 23.29
CA GLN A 537 3.95 8.46 23.56
C GLN A 537 3.93 10.00 23.45
N GLU A 538 4.84 10.66 24.16
CA GLU A 538 4.95 12.12 24.18
C GLU A 538 5.40 12.74 22.85
N GLY A 539 5.19 14.06 22.72
CA GLY A 539 5.64 14.86 21.58
C GLY A 539 4.75 14.77 20.34
N LYS A 540 3.49 14.34 20.50
CA LYS A 540 2.47 14.23 19.44
C LYS A 540 1.42 15.33 19.57
N PHE A 541 0.54 15.43 18.55
CA PHE A 541 -0.74 16.10 18.73
C PHE A 541 -1.56 15.41 19.84
N PRO A 542 -2.49 16.14 20.49
CA PRO A 542 -3.43 15.52 21.42
C PRO A 542 -4.23 14.38 20.78
N ASP A 543 -4.65 13.42 21.59
CA ASP A 543 -5.52 12.33 21.15
C ASP A 543 -6.77 12.87 20.42
N GLY A 544 -7.17 12.18 19.34
CA GLY A 544 -8.22 12.64 18.43
C GLY A 544 -7.78 13.74 17.45
N GLN A 545 -6.52 14.14 17.44
CA GLN A 545 -5.96 15.08 16.45
C GLN A 545 -4.74 14.53 15.69
N THR A 546 -4.32 13.31 16.03
CA THR A 546 -3.17 12.63 15.43
C THR A 546 -3.44 12.14 14.00
N ALA A 547 -4.71 11.96 13.61
CA ALA A 547 -5.09 11.60 12.25
C ALA A 547 -6.10 12.59 11.63
N TRP A 548 -5.96 12.85 10.34
CA TRP A 548 -6.88 13.72 9.59
C TRP A 548 -6.86 13.39 8.10
N ILE A 549 -7.96 13.74 7.42
CA ILE A 549 -7.99 13.87 5.96
C ILE A 549 -7.65 15.31 5.64
N GLU A 550 -6.65 15.53 4.80
CA GLU A 550 -6.42 16.81 4.15
C GLU A 550 -7.11 16.81 2.79
N HIS A 551 -8.07 17.74 2.63
CA HIS A 551 -8.89 17.95 1.44
C HIS A 551 -8.14 18.73 0.36
N ARG A 552 -6.94 18.26 0.02
CA ARG A 552 -5.90 18.99 -0.73
C ARG A 552 -6.43 19.78 -1.93
N ASN A 553 -7.06 19.11 -2.88
CA ASN A 553 -7.53 19.71 -4.14
C ASN A 553 -8.44 18.76 -4.92
N ALA A 554 -8.86 19.17 -6.11
CA ALA A 554 -9.77 18.43 -6.97
C ALA A 554 -9.26 17.04 -7.43
N SER A 555 -7.95 16.74 -7.32
CA SER A 555 -7.37 15.49 -7.81
C SER A 555 -6.92 14.54 -6.70
N MET A 556 -6.81 14.99 -5.44
CA MET A 556 -6.25 14.21 -4.35
C MET A 556 -6.87 14.52 -2.99
N GLN A 557 -7.09 13.46 -2.23
CA GLN A 557 -7.26 13.49 -0.77
C GLN A 557 -6.02 12.87 -0.12
N LYS A 558 -5.70 13.24 1.12
CA LYS A 558 -4.58 12.61 1.82
C LYS A 558 -4.89 12.34 3.28
N LEU A 559 -4.82 11.06 3.67
CA LEU A 559 -4.83 10.65 5.07
C LEU A 559 -3.44 10.88 5.68
N TYR A 560 -3.40 11.61 6.78
CA TYR A 560 -2.21 11.81 7.60
C TYR A 560 -2.34 11.09 8.93
N GLN A 561 -1.19 10.61 9.40
CA GLN A 561 -1.01 10.08 10.74
C GLN A 561 0.26 10.70 11.32
N SER A 562 0.08 11.61 12.27
CA SER A 562 1.16 12.34 12.91
C SER A 562 1.78 11.53 14.04
N ILE A 563 3.11 11.44 14.00
CA ILE A 563 3.93 10.78 15.02
C ILE A 563 4.73 11.76 15.87
N TYR A 564 4.84 13.03 15.43
CA TYR A 564 5.52 14.09 16.16
C TYR A 564 4.98 15.47 15.78
N ARG A 565 5.02 16.40 16.73
CA ARG A 565 4.74 17.82 16.54
C ARG A 565 5.59 18.66 17.50
N MET A 566 6.36 19.62 16.96
CA MET A 566 7.12 20.63 17.70
C MET A 566 7.89 20.08 18.92
N THR A 567 8.79 19.13 18.69
CA THR A 567 9.55 18.48 19.77
C THR A 567 11.03 18.34 19.45
N SER A 568 11.84 17.95 20.45
CA SER A 568 13.26 17.59 20.28
C SER A 568 13.47 16.10 20.51
N ILE A 569 14.38 15.50 19.77
CA ILE A 569 14.74 14.08 19.89
C ILE A 569 16.26 13.97 19.97
N ASN A 570 16.75 13.17 20.91
CA ASN A 570 18.18 12.96 21.10
C ASN A 570 18.76 11.93 20.12
N ALA A 571 20.04 12.09 19.81
CA ALA A 571 20.84 11.10 19.08
C ALA A 571 20.73 9.70 19.71
N GLY A 572 20.73 8.67 18.87
CA GLY A 572 20.58 7.26 19.27
C GLY A 572 19.14 6.77 19.34
N THR A 573 18.14 7.66 19.25
CA THR A 573 16.73 7.28 19.18
C THR A 573 16.41 6.52 17.89
N ASN A 574 15.62 5.45 17.98
CA ASN A 574 15.14 4.70 16.82
C ASN A 574 13.61 4.80 16.72
N LEU A 575 13.12 5.19 15.55
CA LEU A 575 11.71 5.20 15.20
C LEU A 575 11.46 4.06 14.21
N TYR A 576 10.28 3.44 14.29
CA TYR A 576 9.92 2.32 13.43
C TYR A 576 8.55 2.58 12.82
N TYR A 577 8.33 2.08 11.61
CA TYR A 577 7.00 1.96 11.02
C TYR A 577 6.87 0.65 10.27
N ASP A 578 5.67 0.09 10.29
CA ASP A 578 5.29 -1.10 9.55
C ASP A 578 3.81 -0.95 9.15
N GLY A 579 3.55 -0.91 7.86
CA GLY A 579 2.20 -0.79 7.32
C GLY A 579 2.03 -1.57 6.03
N VAL A 580 0.80 -1.90 5.70
CA VAL A 580 0.44 -2.58 4.46
C VAL A 580 -0.55 -1.72 3.70
N TYR A 581 -0.19 -1.31 2.50
CA TYR A 581 -1.09 -0.69 1.55
C TYR A 581 -1.71 -1.75 0.66
N LEU A 582 -2.98 -1.60 0.34
CA LEU A 582 -3.64 -2.38 -0.69
C LEU A 582 -4.61 -1.48 -1.43
N SER A 583 -4.34 -1.22 -2.70
CA SER A 583 -5.29 -0.55 -3.57
C SER A 583 -5.73 -1.52 -4.65
N GLY A 584 -6.81 -1.19 -5.36
CA GLY A 584 -7.20 -1.95 -6.53
C GLY A 584 -8.65 -1.76 -6.89
N GLU A 585 -9.17 -2.80 -7.52
CA GLU A 585 -10.54 -2.83 -7.98
C GLU A 585 -11.22 -4.14 -7.64
N ILE A 586 -12.42 -4.04 -7.09
CA ILE A 586 -13.31 -5.15 -6.80
C ILE A 586 -14.71 -4.68 -7.20
N PRO A 587 -15.49 -5.46 -7.97
CA PRO A 587 -16.84 -5.08 -8.34
C PRO A 587 -17.67 -4.64 -7.14
N ASN A 588 -18.19 -3.41 -7.20
CA ASN A 588 -19.08 -2.84 -6.21
C ASN A 588 -18.53 -2.76 -4.76
N VAL A 589 -17.21 -2.64 -4.60
CA VAL A 589 -16.55 -2.58 -3.29
C VAL A 589 -17.07 -1.45 -2.39
N HIS A 590 -17.53 -0.33 -2.95
CA HIS A 590 -18.09 0.78 -2.18
C HIS A 590 -19.30 0.35 -1.33
N ASN A 591 -20.11 -0.59 -1.82
CA ASN A 591 -21.30 -1.09 -1.15
C ASN A 591 -21.05 -2.34 -0.29
N LEU A 592 -19.81 -2.87 -0.29
CA LEU A 592 -19.44 -4.03 0.52
C LEU A 592 -19.24 -3.66 2.01
N PHE A 593 -18.97 -2.38 2.31
CA PHE A 593 -18.57 -1.90 3.64
C PHE A 593 -19.43 -0.79 4.18
#